data_AF-A0A3C0QM05-F1
#
_entry.id   AF-A0A3C0QM05-F1
#
_cell.length_a   1.000
_cell.length_b   1.000
_cell.length_c   1.000
_cell.angle_alpha   90.00
_cell.angle_beta   90.00
_cell.angle_gamma   90.00
#
_symmetry.space_group_name_H-M   'P 1'
#
loop_
_entity.id
_entity.type
_entity.pdbx_description
1 polymer ?
#
loop_
_entity_poly.entity_id
_entity_poly.type
_entity_poly.pdbx_seq_one_letter_code
_entity_poly.pdbx_strand_id
1 'polypeptide(L)'
;MYEYSIRRKIGPLTILFLFLFAGSLIGLLILSYLDKGKFWDILPYFCIPIIVFSLILAIYNLARRCNAGLVFILFFIIFTVGLVLSSIFGPFALQREAVHFLNEKDYANAIKKYDLILEDYPNSQHGPVALKNISFAYYYNNQHSSAYASFNKAFEKNIIDPEELQVMDILSDIHFKIAEAHLEKEEYLKAADNYFKSAEILKQIKSDFPDTNEAFIAEYKLPQYLFIASKNYNKYGDIPGEIAILQEIITDYPESDFCQKALEAIGDAYIDHAAELASDLEYEDAIKCFIKYLEIYPEPGRNLLLDNKIKKIFEGAPPALIKQSASVAFSQGDHSAAVFLYEALVRYNPDYFEEISTYIVDSKIILAQSSPYNEILHSVAGKYINTPEIAVMAFQNNTEESFTAYMQGPENYIIEIPPGEYLKVEMIPGEYTILVEPEEKDTLSYMGNMLFEEYRKYTEVFETAEEE
;
A
#
# COMPACT_ATOMS: atom_id res chain seq x y z
N MET A 1 78.95 -58.79 -34.43
CA MET A 1 78.07 -57.95 -35.27
C MET A 1 77.73 -56.73 -34.45
N TYR A 2 78.44 -55.60 -34.64
CA TYR A 2 78.17 -54.38 -33.88
C TYR A 2 77.03 -53.64 -34.58
N GLU A 3 75.83 -53.74 -34.03
CA GLU A 3 74.73 -52.86 -34.43
C GLU A 3 75.06 -51.44 -33.96
N TYR A 4 75.51 -50.61 -34.89
CA TYR A 4 75.70 -49.19 -34.66
C TYR A 4 74.32 -48.54 -34.52
N SER A 5 73.82 -48.43 -33.29
CA SER A 5 72.59 -47.68 -33.02
C SER A 5 72.86 -46.19 -33.19
N ILE A 6 72.68 -45.68 -34.40
CA ILE A 6 72.74 -44.24 -34.68
C ILE A 6 71.54 -43.60 -33.98
N ARG A 7 71.74 -43.12 -32.75
CA ARG A 7 70.77 -42.25 -32.07
C ARG A 7 70.62 -40.99 -32.91
N ARG A 8 69.47 -40.87 -33.60
CA ARG A 8 69.16 -39.70 -34.41
C ARG A 8 68.94 -38.49 -33.49
N LYS A 9 69.61 -37.37 -33.82
CA LYS A 9 69.48 -36.10 -33.09
C LYS A 9 68.02 -35.60 -33.12
N ILE A 10 67.61 -34.92 -32.06
CA ILE A 10 66.28 -34.31 -31.94
C ILE A 10 66.15 -33.25 -33.05
N GLY A 11 65.06 -33.31 -33.82
CA GLY A 11 64.79 -32.34 -34.88
C GLY A 11 64.43 -30.95 -34.31
N PRO A 12 64.71 -29.86 -35.03
CA PRO A 12 64.40 -28.50 -34.57
C PRO A 12 62.90 -28.30 -34.29
N LEU A 13 62.03 -28.96 -35.08
CA LEU A 13 60.58 -28.94 -34.88
C LEU A 13 60.17 -29.55 -33.52
N THR A 14 60.81 -30.66 -33.13
CA THR A 14 60.55 -31.30 -31.83
C THR A 14 60.92 -30.38 -30.66
N ILE A 15 62.04 -29.65 -30.77
CA ILE A 15 62.48 -28.69 -29.75
C ILE A 15 61.48 -27.53 -29.64
N LEU A 16 61.01 -27.01 -30.77
CA LEU A 16 60.01 -25.94 -30.81
C LEU A 16 58.72 -26.35 -30.06
N PHE A 17 58.19 -27.55 -30.33
CA PHE A 17 57.00 -28.03 -29.64
C PHE A 17 57.21 -28.26 -28.15
N LEU A 18 58.40 -28.67 -27.71
CA LEU A 18 58.71 -28.78 -26.27
C LEU A 18 58.64 -27.40 -25.58
N PHE A 19 59.20 -26.36 -26.20
CA PHE A 19 59.09 -25.00 -25.67
C PHE A 19 57.65 -24.49 -25.67
N LEU A 20 56.89 -24.79 -26.72
CA LEU A 20 55.48 -24.39 -26.83
C LEU A 20 54.64 -25.06 -25.74
N PHE A 21 54.78 -26.38 -25.53
CA PHE A 21 54.05 -27.10 -24.48
C PHE A 21 54.46 -26.67 -23.07
N ALA A 22 55.76 -26.43 -22.82
CA ALA A 22 56.20 -25.88 -21.54
C ALA A 22 55.61 -24.48 -21.28
N GLY A 23 55.61 -23.62 -22.30
CA GLY A 23 54.98 -22.31 -22.25
C GLY A 23 53.48 -22.38 -21.97
N SER A 24 52.75 -23.29 -22.65
CA SER A 24 51.32 -23.52 -22.39
C SER A 24 51.04 -24.00 -20.98
N LEU A 25 51.87 -24.90 -20.44
CA LEU A 25 51.73 -25.37 -19.05
C LEU A 25 51.93 -24.22 -18.05
N ILE A 26 52.98 -23.41 -18.24
CA ILE A 26 53.23 -22.23 -17.39
C ILE A 26 52.06 -21.23 -17.49
N GLY A 27 51.59 -20.95 -18.70
CA GLY A 27 50.44 -20.07 -18.93
C GLY A 27 49.16 -20.56 -18.24
N LEU A 28 48.89 -21.86 -18.33
CA LEU A 28 47.75 -22.50 -17.66
C LEU A 28 47.89 -22.47 -16.13
N LEU A 29 49.09 -22.67 -15.59
CA LEU A 29 49.35 -22.56 -14.15
C LEU A 29 49.14 -21.13 -13.64
N ILE A 30 49.63 -20.13 -14.38
CA ILE A 30 49.42 -18.72 -14.07
C ILE A 30 47.91 -18.39 -14.12
N LEU A 31 47.20 -18.85 -15.16
CA LEU A 31 45.77 -18.63 -15.29
C LEU A 31 44.99 -19.31 -14.16
N SER A 32 45.34 -20.55 -13.78
CA SER A 32 44.74 -21.28 -12.66
C SER A 32 44.90 -20.54 -11.33
N TYR A 33 46.05 -19.87 -11.14
CA TYR A 33 46.31 -19.06 -9.96
C TYR A 33 45.54 -17.74 -9.96
N LEU A 34 45.43 -17.07 -11.10
CA LEU A 34 44.78 -15.75 -11.21
C LEU A 34 43.25 -15.83 -11.28
N ASP A 35 42.72 -16.78 -12.03
CA ASP A 35 41.29 -16.90 -12.31
C ASP A 35 40.91 -18.37 -12.51
N LYS A 36 40.51 -19.02 -11.42
CA LYS A 36 40.09 -20.43 -11.43
C LYS A 36 38.95 -20.68 -12.41
N GLY A 37 37.98 -19.76 -12.51
CA GLY A 37 36.82 -19.91 -13.39
C GLY A 37 37.24 -19.94 -14.85
N LYS A 38 37.97 -18.91 -15.30
CA LYS A 38 38.48 -18.85 -16.68
C LYS A 38 39.45 -19.98 -17.00
N PHE A 39 40.26 -20.40 -16.03
CA PHE A 39 41.14 -21.55 -16.21
C PHE A 39 40.36 -22.79 -16.62
N TRP A 40 39.32 -23.16 -15.88
CA TRP A 40 38.56 -24.37 -16.19
C TRP A 40 37.75 -24.25 -17.48
N ASP A 41 37.27 -23.06 -17.84
CA ASP A 41 36.58 -22.86 -19.12
C ASP A 41 37.53 -22.98 -20.32
N ILE A 42 38.75 -22.48 -20.17
CA ILE A 42 39.77 -22.45 -21.23
C ILE A 42 40.49 -23.80 -21.36
N LEU A 43 40.60 -24.56 -20.27
CA LEU A 43 41.38 -25.79 -20.20
C LEU A 43 41.02 -26.81 -21.31
N PRO A 44 39.73 -27.13 -21.60
CA PRO A 44 39.39 -28.04 -22.70
C PRO A 44 39.87 -27.57 -24.07
N TYR A 45 39.76 -26.27 -24.36
CA TYR A 45 40.19 -25.68 -25.65
C TYR A 45 41.69 -25.78 -25.87
N PHE A 46 42.49 -25.77 -24.79
CA PHE A 46 43.94 -25.97 -24.87
C PHE A 46 44.33 -27.46 -24.84
N CYS A 47 43.69 -28.26 -23.99
CA CYS A 47 43.98 -29.68 -23.87
C CYS A 47 43.77 -30.43 -25.20
N ILE A 48 42.66 -30.18 -25.91
CA ILE A 48 42.32 -30.96 -27.11
C ILE A 48 43.39 -30.86 -28.21
N PRO A 49 43.82 -29.67 -28.68
CA PRO A 49 44.90 -29.56 -29.66
C PRO A 49 46.21 -30.15 -29.16
N ILE A 50 46.56 -29.91 -27.89
CA ILE A 50 47.81 -30.40 -27.30
C ILE A 50 47.84 -31.93 -27.26
N ILE A 51 46.72 -32.59 -26.90
CA ILE A 51 46.58 -34.04 -26.92
C ILE A 51 46.79 -34.58 -28.34
N VAL A 52 46.12 -34.00 -29.34
CA VAL A 52 46.23 -34.43 -30.75
C VAL A 52 47.66 -34.27 -31.27
N PHE A 53 48.29 -33.12 -31.07
CA PHE A 53 49.67 -32.89 -31.51
C PHE A 53 50.68 -33.75 -30.75
N SER A 54 50.50 -33.93 -29.44
CA SER A 54 51.35 -34.80 -28.62
C SER A 54 51.27 -36.25 -29.09
N LEU A 55 50.08 -36.74 -29.44
CA LEU A 55 49.91 -38.09 -29.97
C LEU A 55 50.63 -38.26 -31.33
N ILE A 56 50.45 -37.32 -32.25
CA ILE A 56 51.12 -37.33 -33.57
C ILE A 56 52.64 -37.32 -33.40
N LEU A 57 53.16 -36.42 -32.55
CA LEU A 57 54.60 -36.29 -32.31
C LEU A 57 55.16 -37.48 -31.53
N ALA A 58 54.40 -38.09 -30.63
CA ALA A 58 54.79 -39.32 -29.93
C ALA A 58 54.97 -40.46 -30.93
N ILE A 59 53.98 -40.71 -31.79
CA ILE A 59 54.03 -41.74 -32.83
C ILE A 59 55.22 -41.49 -33.78
N TYR A 60 55.37 -40.25 -34.25
CA TYR A 60 56.46 -39.85 -35.15
C TYR A 60 57.86 -40.07 -34.55
N ASN A 61 58.08 -39.64 -33.31
CA ASN A 61 59.38 -39.76 -32.66
C ASN A 61 59.69 -41.21 -32.23
N LEU A 62 58.68 -41.99 -31.83
CA LEU A 62 58.83 -43.43 -31.55
C LEU A 62 59.18 -44.22 -32.81
N ALA A 63 58.52 -43.95 -33.94
CA ALA A 63 58.85 -44.58 -35.22
C ALA A 63 60.31 -44.30 -35.64
N ARG A 64 60.84 -43.12 -35.26
CA ARG A 64 62.24 -42.75 -35.48
C ARG A 64 63.21 -43.24 -34.39
N ARG A 65 62.74 -44.02 -33.41
CA ARG A 65 63.50 -44.51 -32.24
C ARG A 65 64.18 -43.37 -31.45
N CYS A 66 63.51 -42.23 -31.31
CA CYS A 66 63.99 -41.07 -30.55
C CYS A 66 63.32 -41.01 -29.17
N ASN A 67 64.11 -40.82 -28.10
CA ASN A 67 63.60 -40.74 -26.72
C ASN A 67 62.62 -39.58 -26.48
N ALA A 68 62.60 -38.56 -27.34
CA ALA A 68 61.63 -37.47 -27.27
C ALA A 68 60.18 -37.96 -27.37
N GLY A 69 59.93 -39.13 -27.99
CA GLY A 69 58.61 -39.74 -28.05
C GLY A 69 58.00 -40.00 -26.67
N LEU A 70 58.81 -40.36 -25.67
CA LEU A 70 58.35 -40.57 -24.29
C LEU A 70 57.89 -39.27 -23.62
N VAL A 71 58.54 -38.14 -23.94
CA VAL A 71 58.14 -36.83 -23.41
C VAL A 71 56.78 -36.41 -23.96
N PHE A 72 56.51 -36.67 -25.24
CA PHE A 72 55.18 -36.40 -25.82
C PHE A 72 54.10 -37.35 -25.30
N ILE A 73 54.43 -38.61 -24.96
CA ILE A 73 53.50 -39.49 -24.24
C ILE A 73 53.15 -38.90 -22.87
N LEU A 74 54.14 -38.37 -22.14
CA LEU A 74 53.90 -37.73 -20.85
C LEU A 74 52.98 -36.52 -20.99
N PHE A 75 53.22 -35.65 -21.99
CA PHE A 75 52.31 -34.54 -22.28
C PHE A 75 50.90 -35.03 -22.62
N PHE A 76 50.79 -36.02 -23.50
CA PHE A 76 49.50 -36.63 -23.82
C PHE A 76 48.75 -37.06 -22.55
N ILE A 77 49.39 -37.81 -21.66
CA ILE A 77 48.77 -38.27 -20.40
C ILE A 77 48.35 -37.09 -19.52
N ILE A 78 49.24 -36.11 -19.29
CA ILE A 78 48.95 -34.95 -18.42
C ILE A 78 47.73 -34.18 -18.93
N PHE A 79 47.68 -33.87 -20.23
CA PHE A 79 46.58 -33.09 -20.79
C PHE A 79 45.29 -33.91 -20.90
N THR A 80 45.36 -35.24 -21.12
CA THR A 80 44.19 -36.12 -21.03
C THR A 80 43.63 -36.14 -19.61
N VAL A 81 44.49 -36.27 -18.59
CA VAL A 81 44.07 -36.20 -17.18
C VAL A 81 43.46 -34.83 -16.88
N GLY A 82 44.08 -33.73 -17.31
CA GLY A 82 43.55 -32.39 -17.16
C GLY A 82 42.17 -32.22 -17.79
N LEU A 83 41.95 -32.76 -18.99
CA LEU A 83 40.65 -32.75 -19.66
C LEU A 83 39.59 -33.54 -18.88
N VAL A 84 39.93 -34.72 -18.38
CA VAL A 84 39.02 -35.55 -17.57
C VAL A 84 38.67 -34.84 -16.27
N LEU A 85 39.66 -34.26 -15.57
CA LEU A 85 39.45 -33.47 -14.36
C LEU A 85 38.54 -32.27 -14.63
N SER A 86 38.72 -31.60 -15.77
CA SER A 86 37.84 -30.50 -16.19
C SER A 86 36.39 -30.92 -16.34
N SER A 87 36.13 -32.13 -16.84
CA SER A 87 34.77 -32.65 -17.00
C SER A 87 34.11 -33.11 -15.70
N ILE A 88 34.89 -33.32 -14.65
CA ILE A 88 34.42 -33.82 -13.36
C ILE A 88 34.30 -32.68 -12.34
N PHE A 89 35.30 -31.80 -12.27
CA PHE A 89 35.41 -30.77 -11.22
C PHE A 89 35.21 -29.33 -11.72
N GLY A 90 35.14 -29.13 -13.04
CA GLY A 90 34.97 -27.80 -13.62
C GLY A 90 33.55 -27.25 -13.47
N PRO A 91 33.36 -25.94 -13.69
CA PRO A 91 32.06 -25.27 -13.63
C PRO A 91 31.05 -25.86 -14.63
N PHE A 92 31.50 -26.43 -15.75
CA PHE A 92 30.64 -27.15 -16.69
C PHE A 92 29.92 -28.36 -16.06
N ALA A 93 30.63 -29.14 -15.24
CA ALA A 93 30.06 -30.31 -14.58
C ALA A 93 29.00 -29.91 -13.56
N LEU A 94 29.33 -28.90 -12.74
CA LEU A 94 28.40 -28.32 -11.77
C LEU A 94 27.18 -27.72 -12.46
N GLN A 95 27.36 -26.99 -13.57
CA GLN A 95 26.27 -26.40 -14.33
C GLN A 95 25.31 -27.47 -14.85
N ARG A 96 25.84 -28.56 -15.40
CA ARG A 96 25.03 -29.67 -15.91
C ARG A 96 24.23 -30.34 -14.79
N GLU A 97 24.85 -30.56 -13.63
CA GLU A 97 24.16 -31.10 -12.46
C GLU A 97 23.08 -30.15 -11.94
N ALA A 98 23.38 -28.85 -11.84
CA ALA A 98 22.43 -27.85 -11.38
C ALA A 98 21.20 -27.76 -12.30
N VAL A 99 21.40 -27.78 -13.62
CA VAL A 99 20.31 -27.80 -14.61
C VAL A 99 19.52 -29.10 -14.54
N HIS A 100 20.17 -30.24 -14.30
CA HIS A 100 19.47 -31.50 -14.11
C HIS A 100 18.55 -31.46 -12.89
N PHE A 101 19.04 -31.02 -11.73
CA PHE A 101 18.21 -30.83 -10.53
C PHE A 101 17.08 -29.82 -10.75
N LEU A 102 17.34 -28.73 -11.48
CA LEU A 102 16.31 -27.74 -11.82
C LEU A 102 15.18 -28.38 -12.66
N ASN A 103 15.52 -29.20 -13.65
CA ASN A 103 14.54 -29.92 -14.48
C ASN A 103 13.75 -30.96 -13.69
N GLU A 104 14.36 -31.56 -12.67
CA GLU A 104 13.70 -32.47 -11.73
C GLU A 104 12.90 -31.74 -10.64
N LYS A 105 12.90 -30.40 -10.64
CA LYS A 105 12.30 -29.55 -9.60
C LYS A 105 12.90 -29.75 -8.20
N ASP A 106 14.10 -30.32 -8.13
CA ASP A 106 14.90 -30.39 -6.90
C ASP A 106 15.67 -29.08 -6.72
N TYR A 107 14.93 -28.03 -6.37
CA TYR A 107 15.48 -26.68 -6.26
C TYR A 107 16.55 -26.58 -5.18
N ALA A 108 16.41 -27.32 -4.07
CA ALA A 108 17.37 -27.31 -2.98
C ALA A 108 18.76 -27.81 -3.41
N ASN A 109 18.83 -28.88 -4.20
CA ASN A 109 20.10 -29.36 -4.73
C ASN A 109 20.60 -28.53 -5.91
N ALA A 110 19.71 -27.99 -6.75
CA ALA A 110 20.09 -27.04 -7.79
C ALA A 110 20.79 -25.80 -7.20
N ILE A 111 20.22 -25.20 -6.15
CA ILE A 111 20.77 -24.05 -5.42
C ILE A 111 22.20 -24.35 -4.96
N LYS A 112 22.42 -25.46 -4.25
CA LYS A 112 23.78 -25.85 -3.78
C LYS A 112 24.80 -25.90 -4.92
N LYS A 113 24.40 -26.41 -6.09
CA LYS A 113 25.32 -26.53 -7.24
C LYS A 113 25.60 -25.18 -7.89
N TYR A 114 24.59 -24.31 -7.99
CA TYR A 114 24.79 -22.94 -8.48
C TYR A 114 25.63 -22.10 -7.50
N ASP A 115 25.41 -22.24 -6.19
CA ASP A 115 26.22 -21.57 -5.16
C ASP A 115 27.70 -21.93 -5.31
N LEU A 116 28.04 -23.22 -5.51
CA LEU A 116 29.42 -23.63 -5.77
C LEU A 116 30.01 -22.97 -7.03
N ILE A 117 29.23 -22.77 -8.10
CA ILE A 117 29.70 -22.07 -9.30
C ILE A 117 30.00 -20.61 -8.97
N LEU A 118 29.12 -19.94 -8.23
CA LEU A 118 29.25 -18.53 -7.89
C LEU A 118 30.37 -18.26 -6.88
N GLU A 119 30.63 -19.21 -5.97
CA GLU A 119 31.69 -19.11 -4.96
C GLU A 119 33.06 -19.50 -5.52
N ASP A 120 33.17 -20.67 -6.15
CA ASP A 120 34.47 -21.21 -6.59
C ASP A 120 34.88 -20.73 -7.99
N TYR A 121 33.90 -20.39 -8.83
CA TYR A 121 34.10 -20.06 -10.25
C TYR A 121 33.35 -18.79 -10.70
N PRO A 122 33.40 -17.66 -9.96
CA PRO A 122 32.57 -16.47 -10.24
C PRO A 122 32.81 -15.85 -11.62
N ASN A 123 34.03 -15.97 -12.15
CA ASN A 123 34.41 -15.44 -13.46
C ASN A 123 34.30 -16.47 -14.60
N SER A 124 33.75 -17.65 -14.32
CA SER A 124 33.45 -18.62 -15.37
C SER A 124 32.37 -18.08 -16.31
N GLN A 125 32.38 -18.53 -17.56
CA GLN A 125 31.28 -18.33 -18.52
C GLN A 125 29.93 -18.85 -17.97
N HIS A 126 29.94 -19.78 -17.02
CA HIS A 126 28.75 -20.30 -16.36
C HIS A 126 28.27 -19.45 -15.19
N GLY A 127 29.08 -18.51 -14.68
CA GLY A 127 28.73 -17.64 -13.55
C GLY A 127 27.44 -16.83 -13.79
N PRO A 128 27.30 -16.08 -14.90
CA PRO A 128 26.09 -15.34 -15.19
C PRO A 128 24.84 -16.22 -15.30
N VAL A 129 24.95 -17.38 -15.94
CA VAL A 129 23.84 -18.34 -16.08
C VAL A 129 23.46 -18.95 -14.73
N ALA A 130 24.46 -19.26 -13.89
CA ALA A 130 24.24 -19.74 -12.53
C ALA A 130 23.53 -18.69 -11.67
N LEU A 131 23.96 -17.43 -11.76
CA LEU A 131 23.31 -16.33 -11.03
C LEU A 131 21.88 -16.11 -11.49
N LYS A 132 21.60 -16.20 -12.80
CA LYS A 132 20.24 -16.15 -13.31
C LYS A 132 19.39 -17.28 -12.72
N ASN A 133 19.83 -18.52 -12.91
CA ASN A 133 19.03 -19.70 -12.58
C ASN A 133 18.86 -19.89 -11.06
N ILE A 134 19.83 -19.48 -10.24
CA ILE A 134 19.70 -19.58 -8.79
C ILE A 134 18.65 -18.62 -8.24
N SER A 135 18.45 -17.43 -8.84
CA SER A 135 17.39 -16.50 -8.45
C SER A 135 16.01 -17.16 -8.57
N PHE A 136 15.73 -17.81 -9.70
CA PHE A 136 14.50 -18.57 -9.90
C PHE A 136 14.43 -19.80 -9.00
N ALA A 137 15.54 -20.52 -8.80
CA ALA A 137 15.56 -21.68 -7.93
C ALA A 137 15.24 -21.31 -6.47
N TYR A 138 15.77 -20.20 -5.95
CA TYR A 138 15.40 -19.69 -4.63
C TYR A 138 13.91 -19.39 -4.53
N TYR A 139 13.33 -18.75 -5.56
CA TYR A 139 11.90 -18.45 -5.61
C TYR A 139 11.06 -19.73 -5.53
N TYR A 140 11.32 -20.71 -6.42
CA TYR A 140 10.57 -21.96 -6.44
C TYR A 140 10.82 -22.86 -5.22
N ASN A 141 11.90 -22.62 -4.47
CA ASN A 141 12.19 -23.28 -3.19
C ASN A 141 11.59 -22.54 -1.97
N ASN A 142 10.69 -21.57 -2.18
CA ASN A 142 10.06 -20.72 -1.14
C ASN A 142 11.07 -19.93 -0.29
N GLN A 143 12.27 -19.66 -0.80
CA GLN A 143 13.28 -18.85 -0.12
C GLN A 143 13.20 -17.40 -0.61
N HIS A 144 12.05 -16.74 -0.39
CA HIS A 144 11.72 -15.45 -1.00
C HIS A 144 12.73 -14.33 -0.70
N SER A 145 13.26 -14.25 0.53
CA SER A 145 14.30 -13.25 0.86
C SER A 145 15.61 -13.50 0.12
N SER A 146 16.04 -14.77 -0.01
CA SER A 146 17.22 -15.15 -0.78
C SER A 146 17.01 -14.92 -2.28
N ALA A 147 15.79 -15.20 -2.77
CA ALA A 147 15.40 -14.95 -4.15
C ALA A 147 15.52 -13.46 -4.49
N TYR A 148 14.91 -12.59 -3.67
CA TYR A 148 14.99 -11.13 -3.83
C TYR A 148 16.44 -10.63 -3.88
N ALA A 149 17.28 -11.07 -2.93
CA ALA A 149 18.69 -10.70 -2.88
C ALA A 149 19.47 -11.20 -4.11
N SER A 150 19.14 -12.39 -4.63
CA SER A 150 19.75 -12.96 -5.83
C SER A 150 19.34 -12.23 -7.10
N PHE A 151 18.05 -11.91 -7.25
CA PHE A 151 17.52 -11.11 -8.35
C PHE A 151 18.18 -9.72 -8.41
N ASN A 152 18.28 -9.01 -7.28
CA ASN A 152 18.96 -7.71 -7.24
C ASN A 152 20.42 -7.78 -7.72
N LYS A 153 21.16 -8.81 -7.31
CA LYS A 153 22.53 -9.04 -7.82
C LYS A 153 22.56 -9.31 -9.33
N ALA A 154 21.55 -10.00 -9.85
CA ALA A 154 21.42 -10.25 -11.28
C ALA A 154 21.08 -8.98 -12.07
N PHE A 155 20.25 -8.09 -11.52
CA PHE A 155 19.91 -6.78 -12.09
C PHE A 155 21.14 -5.86 -12.13
N GLU A 156 21.89 -5.75 -11.03
CA GLU A 156 23.13 -4.95 -10.96
C GLU A 156 24.16 -5.36 -12.03
N LYS A 157 24.15 -6.64 -12.41
CA LYS A 157 25.04 -7.20 -13.43
C LYS A 157 24.42 -7.23 -14.84
N ASN A 158 23.22 -6.69 -15.02
CA ASN A 158 22.46 -6.72 -16.28
C ASN A 158 22.31 -8.13 -16.86
N ILE A 159 22.11 -9.14 -16.00
CA ILE A 159 21.92 -10.54 -16.37
C ILE A 159 20.45 -10.86 -16.57
N ILE A 160 19.60 -10.25 -15.75
CA ILE A 160 18.14 -10.31 -15.84
C ILE A 160 17.66 -8.87 -16.00
N ASP A 161 16.70 -8.67 -16.88
CA ASP A 161 16.00 -7.39 -17.01
C ASP A 161 14.84 -7.34 -15.98
N PRO A 162 14.85 -6.40 -15.03
CA PRO A 162 13.78 -6.28 -14.04
C PRO A 162 12.42 -5.91 -14.64
N GLU A 163 12.38 -5.38 -15.86
CA GLU A 163 11.14 -4.98 -16.57
C GLU A 163 10.52 -6.14 -17.37
N GLU A 164 11.16 -7.32 -17.41
CA GLU A 164 10.54 -8.52 -18.00
C GLU A 164 9.29 -8.93 -17.19
N LEU A 165 8.15 -9.10 -17.87
CA LEU A 165 6.87 -9.46 -17.25
C LEU A 165 6.97 -10.63 -16.25
N GLN A 166 7.67 -11.71 -16.62
CA GLN A 166 7.86 -12.87 -15.74
C GLN A 166 8.61 -12.49 -14.45
N VAL A 167 9.59 -11.60 -14.55
CA VAL A 167 10.40 -11.16 -13.42
C VAL A 167 9.57 -10.27 -12.51
N MET A 168 8.79 -9.35 -13.08
CA MET A 168 7.87 -8.51 -12.33
C MET A 168 6.82 -9.32 -11.56
N ASP A 169 6.18 -10.30 -12.22
CA ASP A 169 5.20 -11.18 -11.56
C ASP A 169 5.82 -11.93 -10.38
N ILE A 170 7.02 -12.49 -10.57
CA ILE A 170 7.78 -13.15 -9.50
C ILE A 170 8.16 -12.19 -8.37
N LEU A 171 8.60 -10.97 -8.68
CA LEU A 171 8.98 -9.97 -7.67
C LEU A 171 7.76 -9.50 -6.86
N SER A 172 6.61 -9.33 -7.51
CA SER A 172 5.35 -9.01 -6.81
C SER A 172 5.01 -10.11 -5.80
N ASP A 173 5.07 -11.38 -6.20
CA ASP A 173 4.81 -12.52 -5.31
C ASP A 173 5.86 -12.64 -4.19
N ILE A 174 7.15 -12.42 -4.49
CA ILE A 174 8.22 -12.37 -3.49
C ILE A 174 7.92 -11.31 -2.42
N HIS A 175 7.55 -10.10 -2.81
CA HIS A 175 7.20 -9.04 -1.86
C HIS A 175 5.99 -9.41 -1.01
N PHE A 176 4.94 -9.95 -1.63
CA PHE A 176 3.77 -10.44 -0.90
C PHE A 176 4.14 -11.49 0.15
N LYS A 177 4.96 -12.49 -0.22
CA LYS A 177 5.39 -13.57 0.69
C LYS A 177 6.31 -13.07 1.81
N ILE A 178 7.17 -12.09 1.53
CA ILE A 178 7.97 -11.43 2.56
C ILE A 178 7.06 -10.65 3.52
N ALA A 179 6.02 -9.99 3.00
CA ALA A 179 5.04 -9.28 3.83
C ALA A 179 4.29 -10.24 4.77
N GLU A 180 3.84 -11.39 4.29
CA GLU A 180 3.23 -12.44 5.11
C GLU A 180 4.18 -12.91 6.23
N ALA A 181 5.44 -13.17 5.92
CA ALA A 181 6.44 -13.59 6.91
C ALA A 181 6.74 -12.50 7.97
N HIS A 182 6.63 -11.22 7.62
CA HIS A 182 6.72 -10.12 8.59
C HIS A 182 5.45 -10.00 9.43
N LEU A 183 4.28 -10.21 8.84
CA LEU A 183 2.99 -10.21 9.54
C LEU A 183 2.92 -11.31 10.61
N GLU A 184 3.41 -12.52 10.30
CA GLU A 184 3.52 -13.62 11.27
C GLU A 184 4.41 -13.29 12.49
N LYS A 185 5.32 -12.33 12.33
CA LYS A 185 6.22 -11.85 13.38
C LYS A 185 5.75 -10.53 14.00
N GLU A 186 4.56 -10.07 13.65
CA GLU A 186 3.98 -8.78 14.09
C GLU A 186 4.85 -7.56 13.72
N GLU A 187 5.68 -7.67 12.69
CA GLU A 187 6.49 -6.57 12.17
C GLU A 187 5.67 -5.72 11.18
N TYR A 188 4.62 -5.06 11.69
CA TYR A 188 3.55 -4.45 10.89
C TYR A 188 4.03 -3.44 9.83
N LEU A 189 4.96 -2.53 10.16
CA LEU A 189 5.48 -1.57 9.19
C LEU A 189 6.17 -2.25 8.00
N LYS A 190 7.02 -3.26 8.26
CA LYS A 190 7.71 -3.99 7.20
C LYS A 190 6.72 -4.83 6.37
N ALA A 191 5.68 -5.36 7.00
CA ALA A 191 4.61 -6.04 6.29
C ALA A 191 3.87 -5.07 5.35
N ALA A 192 3.46 -3.91 5.87
CA ALA A 192 2.79 -2.86 5.10
C ALA A 192 3.62 -2.44 3.87
N ASP A 193 4.89 -2.11 4.06
CA ASP A 193 5.80 -1.68 2.99
C ASP A 193 5.96 -2.75 1.89
N ASN A 194 6.00 -4.04 2.26
CA ASN A 194 6.14 -5.11 1.28
C ASN A 194 4.82 -5.41 0.55
N TYR A 195 3.67 -5.34 1.22
CA TYR A 195 2.38 -5.40 0.53
C TYR A 195 2.22 -4.24 -0.45
N PHE A 196 2.60 -3.02 -0.04
CA PHE A 196 2.57 -1.84 -0.91
C PHE A 196 3.50 -2.00 -2.12
N LYS A 197 4.75 -2.44 -1.93
CA LYS A 197 5.66 -2.73 -3.05
C LYS A 197 5.13 -3.80 -4.00
N SER A 198 4.49 -4.84 -3.47
CA SER A 198 3.84 -5.87 -4.28
C SER A 198 2.73 -5.27 -5.14
N ALA A 199 1.91 -4.38 -4.57
CA ALA A 199 0.87 -3.65 -5.29
C ALA A 199 1.46 -2.71 -6.36
N GLU A 200 2.51 -1.94 -6.06
CA GLU A 200 3.16 -1.06 -7.04
C GLU A 200 3.66 -1.82 -8.28
N ILE A 201 4.25 -3.01 -8.08
CA ILE A 201 4.67 -3.85 -9.21
C ILE A 201 3.47 -4.34 -10.02
N LEU A 202 2.35 -4.70 -9.38
CA LEU A 202 1.12 -5.09 -10.08
C LEU A 202 0.53 -3.92 -10.87
N LYS A 203 0.60 -2.68 -10.36
CA LYS A 203 0.17 -1.49 -11.12
C LYS A 203 1.04 -1.33 -12.35
N GLN A 204 2.34 -1.52 -12.21
CA GLN A 204 3.27 -1.45 -13.32
C GLN A 204 2.99 -2.55 -14.36
N ILE A 205 2.72 -3.79 -13.95
CA ILE A 205 2.30 -4.88 -14.86
C ILE A 205 1.04 -4.48 -15.64
N LYS A 206 0.03 -3.92 -14.95
CA LYS A 206 -1.22 -3.46 -15.58
C LYS A 206 -0.96 -2.34 -16.61
N SER A 207 -0.05 -1.42 -16.31
CA SER A 207 0.33 -0.31 -17.19
C SER A 207 1.11 -0.79 -18.43
N ASP A 208 2.15 -1.60 -18.21
CA ASP A 208 3.16 -1.89 -19.23
C ASP A 208 2.77 -3.11 -20.08
N PHE A 209 1.91 -3.99 -19.57
CA PHE A 209 1.47 -5.23 -20.21
C PHE A 209 -0.06 -5.43 -20.19
N PRO A 210 -0.87 -4.45 -20.65
CA PRO A 210 -2.32 -4.43 -20.44
C PRO A 210 -3.07 -5.61 -21.08
N ASP A 211 -2.54 -6.20 -22.14
CA ASP A 211 -3.18 -7.31 -22.89
C ASP A 211 -2.84 -8.71 -22.34
N THR A 212 -2.26 -8.80 -21.13
CA THR A 212 -1.79 -10.07 -20.54
C THR A 212 -2.73 -10.62 -19.48
N ASN A 213 -2.65 -11.93 -19.23
CA ASN A 213 -3.40 -12.55 -18.14
C ASN A 213 -2.96 -12.00 -16.78
N GLU A 214 -1.68 -11.66 -16.66
CA GLU A 214 -1.07 -11.08 -15.47
C GLU A 214 -1.66 -9.70 -15.16
N ALA A 215 -1.87 -8.85 -16.18
CA ALA A 215 -2.57 -7.57 -16.01
C ALA A 215 -4.04 -7.75 -15.59
N PHE A 216 -4.74 -8.72 -16.16
CA PHE A 216 -6.10 -9.07 -15.72
C PHE A 216 -6.13 -9.57 -14.26
N ILE A 217 -5.17 -10.42 -13.87
CA ILE A 217 -5.05 -10.90 -12.48
C ILE A 217 -4.70 -9.75 -11.53
N ALA A 218 -3.86 -8.81 -11.96
CA ALA A 218 -3.47 -7.63 -11.18
C ALA A 218 -4.68 -6.77 -10.80
N GLU A 219 -5.68 -6.65 -11.67
CA GLU A 219 -6.91 -5.88 -11.40
C GLU A 219 -7.65 -6.34 -10.13
N TYR A 220 -7.63 -7.65 -9.85
CA TYR A 220 -8.25 -8.21 -8.64
C TYR A 220 -7.31 -8.17 -7.42
N LYS A 221 -6.01 -8.39 -7.61
CA LYS A 221 -5.03 -8.43 -6.51
C LYS A 221 -4.69 -7.05 -5.96
N LEU A 222 -4.67 -6.02 -6.80
CA LEU A 222 -4.28 -4.65 -6.45
C LEU A 222 -5.06 -4.08 -5.25
N PRO A 223 -6.39 -3.93 -5.33
CA PRO A 223 -7.15 -3.36 -4.22
C PRO A 223 -7.08 -4.23 -2.96
N GLN A 224 -6.94 -5.56 -3.11
CA GLN A 224 -6.71 -6.46 -1.98
C GLN A 224 -5.38 -6.16 -1.28
N TYR A 225 -4.27 -6.06 -2.02
CA TYR A 225 -2.94 -5.89 -1.45
C TYR A 225 -2.79 -4.51 -0.81
N LEU A 226 -3.33 -3.48 -1.45
CA LEU A 226 -3.46 -2.15 -0.88
C LEU A 226 -4.25 -2.18 0.43
N PHE A 227 -5.42 -2.82 0.47
CA PHE A 227 -6.23 -2.88 1.69
C PHE A 227 -5.55 -3.67 2.82
N ILE A 228 -4.75 -4.69 2.50
CA ILE A 228 -3.94 -5.38 3.51
C ILE A 228 -2.80 -4.48 3.99
N ALA A 229 -2.17 -3.70 3.11
CA ALA A 229 -1.14 -2.72 3.48
C ALA A 229 -1.71 -1.66 4.43
N SER A 230 -2.86 -1.06 4.12
CA SER A 230 -3.49 -0.04 4.97
C SER A 230 -3.79 -0.56 6.37
N LYS A 231 -4.32 -1.78 6.49
CA LYS A 231 -4.52 -2.45 7.79
C LYS A 231 -3.24 -2.63 8.60
N ASN A 232 -2.10 -2.84 7.94
CA ASN A 232 -0.82 -2.98 8.63
C ASN A 232 -0.23 -1.63 9.02
N TYR A 233 -0.42 -0.58 8.21
CA TYR A 233 -0.09 0.79 8.60
C TYR A 233 -0.90 1.22 9.84
N ASN A 234 -2.22 0.95 9.86
CA ASN A 234 -3.08 1.17 11.03
C ASN A 234 -2.50 0.49 12.29
N LYS A 235 -2.22 -0.81 12.21
CA LYS A 235 -1.69 -1.58 13.36
C LYS A 235 -0.34 -1.07 13.85
N TYR A 236 0.47 -0.51 12.96
CA TYR A 236 1.74 0.12 13.34
C TYR A 236 1.53 1.51 13.97
N GLY A 237 0.44 2.19 13.64
CA GLY A 237 0.13 3.57 14.03
C GLY A 237 0.46 4.62 12.97
N ASP A 238 0.74 4.21 11.73
CA ASP A 238 0.96 5.14 10.61
C ASP A 238 -0.38 5.47 9.94
N ILE A 239 -1.17 6.32 10.60
CA ILE A 239 -2.49 6.73 10.13
C ILE A 239 -2.42 7.50 8.79
N PRO A 240 -1.44 8.40 8.55
CA PRO A 240 -1.29 9.04 7.24
C PRO A 240 -1.05 8.04 6.10
N GLY A 241 -0.20 7.03 6.32
CA GLY A 241 0.03 5.95 5.35
C GLY A 241 -1.23 5.12 5.08
N GLU A 242 -2.01 4.83 6.12
CA GLU A 242 -3.33 4.19 5.98
C GLU A 242 -4.29 5.02 5.12
N ILE A 243 -4.48 6.31 5.45
CA ILE A 243 -5.41 7.21 4.73
C ILE A 243 -5.03 7.29 3.25
N ALA A 244 -3.75 7.49 2.94
CA ALA A 244 -3.28 7.61 1.56
C ALA A 244 -3.66 6.38 0.71
N ILE A 245 -3.48 5.18 1.27
CA ILE A 245 -3.82 3.92 0.56
C ILE A 245 -5.32 3.73 0.45
N LEU A 246 -6.09 4.04 1.49
CA LEU A 246 -7.55 3.91 1.46
C LEU A 246 -8.16 4.87 0.42
N GLN A 247 -7.68 6.11 0.34
CA GLN A 247 -8.07 7.07 -0.70
C GLN A 247 -7.79 6.54 -2.10
N GLU A 248 -6.63 5.91 -2.29
CA GLU A 248 -6.26 5.30 -3.57
C GLU A 248 -7.24 4.18 -3.95
N ILE A 249 -7.59 3.30 -3.02
CA ILE A 249 -8.59 2.22 -3.27
C ILE A 249 -9.92 2.82 -3.70
N ILE A 250 -10.40 3.84 -2.99
CA ILE A 250 -11.70 4.48 -3.25
C ILE A 250 -11.71 5.19 -4.61
N THR A 251 -10.61 5.86 -4.96
CA THR A 251 -10.53 6.69 -6.18
C THR A 251 -10.27 5.84 -7.42
N ASP A 252 -9.30 4.93 -7.34
CA ASP A 252 -8.78 4.23 -8.51
C ASP A 252 -9.42 2.86 -8.71
N TYR A 253 -10.08 2.30 -7.69
CA TYR A 253 -10.71 0.98 -7.72
C TYR A 253 -12.15 0.97 -7.17
N PRO A 254 -13.04 1.87 -7.64
CA PRO A 254 -14.39 2.04 -7.10
C PRO A 254 -15.28 0.80 -7.24
N GLU A 255 -15.04 -0.03 -8.26
CA GLU A 255 -15.79 -1.26 -8.55
C GLU A 255 -15.28 -2.49 -7.78
N SER A 256 -14.22 -2.35 -6.98
CA SER A 256 -13.63 -3.49 -6.26
C SER A 256 -14.42 -3.86 -4.99
N ASP A 257 -14.40 -5.14 -4.62
CA ASP A 257 -14.94 -5.64 -3.34
C ASP A 257 -14.28 -5.04 -2.09
N PHE A 258 -13.20 -4.26 -2.27
CA PHE A 258 -12.48 -3.56 -1.21
C PHE A 258 -12.82 -2.07 -1.13
N CYS A 259 -13.49 -1.48 -2.13
CA CYS A 259 -13.91 -0.08 -2.11
C CYS A 259 -14.81 0.21 -0.90
N GLN A 260 -15.88 -0.58 -0.71
CA GLN A 260 -16.77 -0.42 0.45
C GLN A 260 -16.04 -0.57 1.78
N LYS A 261 -15.12 -1.55 1.88
CA LYS A 261 -14.31 -1.75 3.09
C LYS A 261 -13.35 -0.58 3.34
N ALA A 262 -12.85 0.04 2.27
CA ALA A 262 -12.00 1.21 2.36
C ALA A 262 -12.78 2.46 2.77
N LEU A 263 -14.00 2.66 2.25
CA LEU A 263 -14.91 3.73 2.67
C LEU A 263 -15.25 3.63 4.17
N GLU A 264 -15.47 2.42 4.68
CA GLU A 264 -15.69 2.21 6.11
C GLU A 264 -14.43 2.50 6.94
N ALA A 265 -13.27 1.96 6.53
CA ALA A 265 -12.02 2.12 7.26
C ALA A 265 -11.48 3.56 7.24
N ILE A 266 -11.69 4.32 6.16
CA ILE A 266 -11.08 5.65 6.00
C ILE A 266 -11.73 6.67 6.94
N GLY A 267 -13.02 6.52 7.26
CA GLY A 267 -13.68 7.36 8.23
C GLY A 267 -13.08 7.19 9.63
N ASP A 268 -12.87 5.94 10.06
CA ASP A 268 -12.18 5.64 11.32
C ASP A 268 -10.75 6.23 11.33
N ALA A 269 -10.02 6.09 10.22
CA ALA A 269 -8.68 6.64 10.09
C ALA A 269 -8.66 8.19 10.20
N TYR A 270 -9.60 8.90 9.56
CA TYR A 270 -9.68 10.37 9.66
C TYR A 270 -9.95 10.84 11.08
N ILE A 271 -10.88 10.20 11.80
CA ILE A 271 -11.20 10.61 13.17
C ILE A 271 -10.07 10.27 14.14
N ASP A 272 -9.37 9.15 13.95
CA ASP A 272 -8.18 8.82 14.74
C ASP A 272 -7.04 9.81 14.47
N HIS A 273 -6.79 10.16 13.21
CA HIS A 273 -5.76 11.14 12.85
C HIS A 273 -6.10 12.54 13.39
N ALA A 274 -7.36 12.96 13.28
CA ALA A 274 -7.81 14.24 13.85
C ALA A 274 -7.57 14.28 15.37
N ALA A 275 -7.85 13.19 16.08
CA ALA A 275 -7.62 13.09 17.51
C ALA A 275 -6.12 13.05 17.88
N GLU A 276 -5.26 12.51 17.02
CA GLU A 276 -3.79 12.55 17.18
C GLU A 276 -3.26 13.97 16.99
N LEU A 277 -3.62 14.63 15.88
CA LEU A 277 -3.23 16.02 15.58
C LEU A 277 -3.66 16.99 16.70
N ALA A 278 -4.89 16.84 17.21
CA ALA A 278 -5.36 17.65 18.33
C ALA A 278 -4.55 17.41 19.62
N SER A 279 -4.04 16.19 19.81
CA SER A 279 -3.15 15.82 20.91
C SER A 279 -1.82 16.57 20.85
N ASP A 280 -1.34 16.81 19.63
CA ASP A 280 -0.10 17.53 19.33
C ASP A 280 -0.31 19.05 19.19
N LEU A 281 -1.51 19.53 19.53
CA LEU A 281 -1.93 20.93 19.44
C LEU A 281 -2.02 21.49 18.02
N GLU A 282 -2.06 20.60 17.01
CA GLU A 282 -2.24 20.92 15.59
C GLU A 282 -3.74 21.03 15.25
N TYR A 283 -4.46 21.91 15.94
CA TYR A 283 -5.92 22.00 15.87
C TYR A 283 -6.46 22.36 14.48
N GLU A 284 -5.72 23.12 13.67
CA GLU A 284 -6.14 23.47 12.32
C GLU A 284 -6.27 22.22 11.44
N ASP A 285 -5.24 21.39 11.44
CA ASP A 285 -5.21 20.17 10.64
C ASP A 285 -6.09 19.08 11.26
N ALA A 286 -6.23 19.06 12.59
CA ALA A 286 -7.21 18.21 13.28
C ALA A 286 -8.64 18.51 12.82
N ILE A 287 -9.04 19.79 12.76
CA ILE A 287 -10.39 20.18 12.31
C ILE A 287 -10.56 19.87 10.82
N LYS A 288 -9.54 20.08 9.98
CA LYS A 288 -9.59 19.68 8.55
C LYS A 288 -9.81 18.17 8.40
N CYS A 289 -9.08 17.34 9.16
CA CYS A 289 -9.27 15.89 9.15
C CYS A 289 -10.66 15.50 9.66
N PHE A 290 -11.16 16.17 10.70
CA PHE A 290 -12.50 15.94 11.20
C PHE A 290 -13.59 16.29 10.16
N ILE A 291 -13.40 17.35 9.39
CA ILE A 291 -14.31 17.68 8.27
C ILE A 291 -14.30 16.55 7.23
N LYS A 292 -13.14 15.94 6.93
CA LYS A 292 -13.09 14.74 6.07
C LYS A 292 -13.86 13.55 6.63
N TYR A 293 -13.88 13.39 7.95
CA TYR A 293 -14.75 12.41 8.60
C TYR A 293 -16.24 12.74 8.40
N LEU A 294 -16.65 14.01 8.52
CA LEU A 294 -18.03 14.45 8.29
C LEU A 294 -18.48 14.32 6.83
N GLU A 295 -17.58 14.45 5.86
CA GLU A 295 -17.89 14.19 4.44
C GLU A 295 -18.38 12.73 4.23
N ILE A 296 -17.91 11.79 5.06
CA ILE A 296 -18.28 10.36 5.01
C ILE A 296 -19.50 10.10 5.91
N TYR A 297 -19.53 10.72 7.08
CA TYR A 297 -20.60 10.59 8.07
C TYR A 297 -21.16 11.97 8.44
N PRO A 298 -22.06 12.54 7.61
CA PRO A 298 -22.61 13.88 7.85
C PRO A 298 -23.35 13.99 9.18
N GLU A 299 -23.91 12.88 9.65
CA GLU A 299 -24.57 12.76 10.93
C GLU A 299 -23.89 11.66 11.76
N PRO A 300 -22.76 11.98 12.43
CA PRO A 300 -22.02 10.98 13.17
C PRO A 300 -22.86 10.41 14.31
N GLY A 301 -23.01 9.09 14.35
CA GLY A 301 -23.73 8.39 15.42
C GLY A 301 -23.05 8.61 16.77
N ARG A 302 -23.84 8.77 17.85
CA ARG A 302 -23.27 9.02 19.17
C ARG A 302 -22.83 7.73 19.84
N ASN A 303 -21.55 7.64 20.19
CA ASN A 303 -21.03 6.60 21.07
C ASN A 303 -19.86 7.15 21.90
N LEU A 304 -19.61 6.53 23.04
CA LEU A 304 -18.63 7.00 24.03
C LEU A 304 -17.21 7.18 23.46
N LEU A 305 -16.78 6.31 22.54
CA LEU A 305 -15.44 6.38 21.96
C LEU A 305 -15.32 7.57 21.01
N LEU A 306 -16.30 7.75 20.14
CA LEU A 306 -16.35 8.88 19.21
C LEU A 306 -16.48 10.21 19.97
N ASP A 307 -17.34 10.26 20.98
CA ASP A 307 -17.54 11.47 21.80
C ASP A 307 -16.24 11.89 22.50
N ASN A 308 -15.43 10.92 22.96
CA ASN A 308 -14.11 11.20 23.54
C ASN A 308 -13.14 11.76 22.50
N LYS A 309 -13.14 11.26 21.26
CA LYS A 309 -12.30 11.79 20.16
C LYS A 309 -12.74 13.21 19.79
N ILE A 310 -14.05 13.44 19.61
CA ILE A 310 -14.62 14.77 19.34
C ILE A 310 -14.25 15.75 20.45
N LYS A 311 -14.41 15.33 21.72
CA LYS A 311 -14.02 16.15 22.86
C LYS A 311 -12.54 16.54 22.80
N LYS A 312 -11.65 15.58 22.51
CA LYS A 312 -10.22 15.84 22.37
C LYS A 312 -9.89 16.84 21.26
N ILE A 313 -10.63 16.78 20.15
CA ILE A 313 -10.46 17.69 19.01
C ILE A 313 -10.90 19.12 19.36
N PHE A 314 -12.05 19.29 20.00
CA PHE A 314 -12.68 20.61 20.12
C PHE A 314 -12.55 21.29 21.50
N GLU A 315 -12.39 20.56 22.61
CA GLU A 315 -12.34 21.16 23.96
C GLU A 315 -11.14 22.11 24.15
N GLY A 316 -10.01 21.79 23.53
CA GLY A 316 -8.79 22.62 23.56
C GLY A 316 -8.59 23.54 22.35
N ALA A 317 -9.43 23.41 21.31
CA ALA A 317 -9.23 24.14 20.06
C ALA A 317 -9.55 25.63 20.21
N PRO A 318 -8.79 26.54 19.57
CA PRO A 318 -9.10 27.96 19.58
C PRO A 318 -10.52 28.24 19.03
N PRO A 319 -11.40 28.94 19.75
CA PRO A 319 -12.78 29.17 19.32
C PRO A 319 -12.89 29.88 17.96
N ALA A 320 -11.96 30.81 17.70
CA ALA A 320 -11.87 31.52 16.44
C ALA A 320 -11.60 30.59 15.25
N LEU A 321 -10.84 29.52 15.46
CA LEU A 321 -10.53 28.54 14.42
C LEU A 321 -11.75 27.67 14.11
N ILE A 322 -12.46 27.19 15.15
CA ILE A 322 -13.71 26.42 14.97
C ILE A 322 -14.73 27.28 14.22
N LYS A 323 -14.91 28.54 14.64
CA LYS A 323 -15.81 29.49 13.99
C LYS A 323 -15.44 29.75 12.54
N GLN A 324 -14.15 29.95 12.25
CA GLN A 324 -13.68 30.15 10.88
C GLN A 324 -14.00 28.93 10.01
N SER A 325 -13.69 27.72 10.48
CA SER A 325 -13.97 26.48 9.76
C SER A 325 -15.47 26.28 9.53
N ALA A 326 -16.30 26.52 10.54
CA ALA A 326 -17.77 26.46 10.43
C ALA A 326 -18.30 27.46 9.38
N SER A 327 -17.77 28.68 9.37
CA SER A 327 -18.17 29.73 8.42
C SER A 327 -17.74 29.40 7.00
N VAL A 328 -16.57 28.77 6.82
CA VAL A 328 -16.13 28.27 5.52
C VAL A 328 -17.07 27.18 5.02
N ALA A 329 -17.38 26.17 5.86
CA ALA A 329 -18.32 25.11 5.51
C ALA A 329 -19.69 25.67 5.10
N PHE A 330 -20.23 26.61 5.89
CA PHE A 330 -21.47 27.30 5.58
C PHE A 330 -21.42 28.01 4.22
N SER A 331 -20.36 28.77 3.96
CA SER A 331 -20.19 29.51 2.70
C SER A 331 -20.03 28.62 1.47
N GLN A 332 -19.56 27.37 1.67
CA GLN A 332 -19.41 26.36 0.63
C GLN A 332 -20.69 25.53 0.40
N GLY A 333 -21.72 25.72 1.24
CA GLY A 333 -22.97 24.98 1.17
C GLY A 333 -22.95 23.64 1.90
N ASP A 334 -21.88 23.31 2.63
CA ASP A 334 -21.82 22.13 3.50
C ASP A 334 -22.49 22.45 4.84
N HIS A 335 -23.82 22.50 4.80
CA HIS A 335 -24.64 22.86 5.95
C HIS A 335 -24.58 21.82 7.07
N SER A 336 -24.37 20.53 6.76
CA SER A 336 -24.21 19.48 7.77
C SER A 336 -22.93 19.69 8.59
N ALA A 337 -21.80 19.92 7.92
CA ALA A 337 -20.56 20.22 8.62
C ALA A 337 -20.61 21.56 9.36
N ALA A 338 -21.23 22.58 8.76
CA ALA A 338 -21.41 23.88 9.40
C ALA A 338 -22.17 23.76 10.72
N VAL A 339 -23.34 23.09 10.72
CA VAL A 339 -24.14 22.85 11.94
C VAL A 339 -23.30 22.17 13.01
N PHE A 340 -22.64 21.05 12.67
CA PHE A 340 -21.84 20.32 13.64
C PHE A 340 -20.76 21.21 14.27
N LEU A 341 -20.02 21.96 13.45
CA LEU A 341 -18.91 22.80 13.93
C LEU A 341 -19.42 23.98 14.77
N TYR A 342 -20.55 24.58 14.42
CA TYR A 342 -21.19 25.62 15.24
C TYR A 342 -21.70 25.06 16.57
N GLU A 343 -22.36 23.91 16.57
CA GLU A 343 -22.80 23.23 17.79
C GLU A 343 -21.61 22.85 18.68
N ALA A 344 -20.50 22.36 18.10
CA ALA A 344 -19.27 22.10 18.83
C ALA A 344 -18.70 23.40 19.44
N LEU A 345 -18.70 24.50 18.69
CA LEU A 345 -18.27 25.81 19.20
C LEU A 345 -19.09 26.23 20.42
N VAL A 346 -20.43 26.18 20.35
CA VAL A 346 -21.31 26.51 21.49
C VAL A 346 -21.07 25.57 22.66
N ARG A 347 -20.98 24.26 22.41
CA ARG A 347 -20.83 23.24 23.45
C ARG A 347 -19.60 23.48 24.32
N TYR A 348 -18.48 23.86 23.71
CA TYR A 348 -17.23 24.09 24.43
C TYR A 348 -16.99 25.57 24.77
N ASN A 349 -17.73 26.50 24.15
CA ASN A 349 -17.63 27.94 24.36
C ASN A 349 -19.02 28.61 24.30
N PRO A 350 -19.85 28.49 25.37
CA PRO A 350 -21.24 28.93 25.35
C PRO A 350 -21.46 30.42 25.04
N ASP A 351 -20.47 31.27 25.35
CA ASP A 351 -20.51 32.72 25.10
C ASP A 351 -20.68 33.08 23.60
N TYR A 352 -20.40 32.14 22.69
CA TYR A 352 -20.57 32.37 21.25
C TYR A 352 -22.01 32.16 20.76
N PHE A 353 -22.91 31.59 21.58
CA PHE A 353 -24.27 31.20 21.15
C PHE A 353 -25.03 32.32 20.45
N GLU A 354 -25.08 33.52 21.03
CA GLU A 354 -25.79 34.67 20.44
C GLU A 354 -25.22 35.07 19.07
N GLU A 355 -23.90 34.94 18.89
CA GLU A 355 -23.22 35.33 17.66
C GLU A 355 -23.50 34.34 16.52
N ILE A 356 -23.62 33.04 16.83
CA ILE A 356 -23.69 31.98 15.81
C ILE A 356 -25.07 31.34 15.64
N SER A 357 -26.03 31.65 16.52
CA SER A 357 -27.40 31.12 16.48
C SER A 357 -28.05 31.27 15.10
N THR A 358 -27.81 32.40 14.43
CA THR A 358 -28.28 32.67 13.07
C THR A 358 -27.78 31.64 12.07
N TYR A 359 -26.50 31.30 12.09
CA TYR A 359 -25.94 30.33 11.14
C TYR A 359 -26.43 28.90 11.42
N ILE A 360 -26.66 28.55 12.70
CA ILE A 360 -27.25 27.26 13.08
C ILE A 360 -28.68 27.16 12.53
N VAL A 361 -29.52 28.17 12.82
CA VAL A 361 -30.92 28.22 12.36
C VAL A 361 -30.99 28.15 10.83
N ASP A 362 -30.21 28.98 10.14
CA ASP A 362 -30.19 29.02 8.68
C ASP A 362 -29.80 27.64 8.10
N SER A 363 -28.74 27.02 8.63
CA SER A 363 -28.26 25.73 8.13
C SER A 363 -29.25 24.59 8.39
N LYS A 364 -29.86 24.55 9.58
CA LYS A 364 -30.88 23.55 9.96
C LYS A 364 -32.10 23.65 9.06
N ILE A 365 -32.60 24.86 8.82
CA ILE A 365 -33.73 25.10 7.91
C ILE A 365 -33.40 24.64 6.49
N ILE A 366 -32.20 24.95 5.97
CA ILE A 366 -31.78 24.51 4.64
C ILE A 366 -31.71 22.99 4.55
N LEU A 367 -31.15 22.31 5.56
CA LEU A 367 -31.09 20.86 5.60
C LEU A 367 -32.49 20.24 5.63
N ALA A 368 -33.40 20.77 6.46
CA ALA A 368 -34.76 20.25 6.60
C ALA A 368 -35.59 20.39 5.31
N GLN A 369 -35.34 21.41 4.48
CA GLN A 369 -36.03 21.58 3.19
C GLN A 369 -35.78 20.42 2.21
N SER A 370 -34.70 19.66 2.40
CA SER A 370 -34.37 18.50 1.57
C SER A 370 -34.99 17.18 2.07
N SER A 371 -35.67 17.20 3.22
CA SER A 371 -36.24 16.04 3.90
C SER A 371 -37.78 16.12 3.97
N PRO A 372 -38.49 14.98 4.07
CA PRO A 372 -39.92 15.00 4.36
C PRO A 372 -40.17 15.61 5.73
N TYR A 373 -41.18 16.47 5.82
CA TYR A 373 -41.59 17.12 7.07
C TYR A 373 -43.12 17.20 7.15
N ASN A 374 -43.64 17.30 8.38
CA ASN A 374 -45.01 17.64 8.66
C ASN A 374 -45.21 19.16 8.53
N GLU A 375 -46.27 19.61 7.86
CA GLU A 375 -46.59 21.03 7.83
C GLU A 375 -47.05 21.51 9.22
N ILE A 376 -46.51 22.64 9.67
CA ILE A 376 -46.97 23.31 10.89
C ILE A 376 -48.39 23.85 10.65
N LEU A 377 -49.36 23.27 11.37
CA LEU A 377 -50.79 23.58 11.24
C LEU A 377 -51.24 24.43 12.43
N HIS A 378 -51.04 25.74 12.30
CA HIS A 378 -51.31 26.65 13.41
C HIS A 378 -52.80 26.90 13.64
N SER A 379 -53.16 27.08 14.91
CA SER A 379 -54.44 27.68 15.31
C SER A 379 -54.23 29.09 15.84
N VAL A 380 -54.93 30.08 15.26
CA VAL A 380 -54.97 31.44 15.81
C VAL A 380 -55.87 31.42 17.04
N ALA A 381 -55.29 31.28 18.22
CA ALA A 381 -55.99 31.46 19.48
C ALA A 381 -56.24 32.96 19.70
N GLY A 382 -57.36 33.47 19.17
CA GLY A 382 -57.75 34.90 19.09
C GLY A 382 -57.93 35.64 20.42
N LYS A 383 -56.91 35.66 21.29
CA LYS A 383 -56.82 36.55 22.44
C LYS A 383 -55.75 37.60 22.17
N TYR A 384 -56.19 38.85 22.13
CA TYR A 384 -55.30 40.01 22.12
C TYR A 384 -54.47 40.03 23.39
N ILE A 385 -53.16 40.18 23.23
CA ILE A 385 -52.20 40.35 24.32
C ILE A 385 -52.09 41.86 24.59
N ASN A 386 -51.87 42.27 25.84
CA ASN A 386 -51.79 43.70 26.22
C ASN A 386 -50.36 44.27 26.19
N THR A 387 -49.42 43.58 25.54
CA THR A 387 -48.04 44.02 25.38
C THR A 387 -47.85 44.64 23.99
N PRO A 388 -47.52 45.94 23.89
CA PRO A 388 -47.21 46.58 22.61
C PRO A 388 -45.98 45.95 21.96
N GLU A 389 -45.96 45.92 20.63
CA GLU A 389 -44.79 45.55 19.81
C GLU A 389 -44.34 44.08 19.88
N ILE A 390 -45.13 43.19 20.49
CA ILE A 390 -44.76 41.78 20.70
C ILE A 390 -45.84 40.85 20.12
N ALA A 391 -45.40 39.75 19.50
CA ALA A 391 -46.22 38.57 19.21
C ALA A 391 -45.82 37.43 20.15
N VAL A 392 -46.75 36.51 20.46
CA VAL A 392 -46.42 35.34 21.31
C VAL A 392 -46.66 34.05 20.56
N MET A 393 -45.62 33.23 20.47
CA MET A 393 -45.73 31.84 20.06
C MET A 393 -45.84 30.96 21.30
N ALA A 394 -46.82 30.06 21.31
CA ALA A 394 -46.94 29.06 22.35
C ALA A 394 -46.78 27.66 21.77
N PHE A 395 -45.86 26.89 22.33
CA PHE A 395 -45.66 25.49 22.00
C PHE A 395 -46.31 24.65 23.10
N GLN A 396 -47.23 23.77 22.71
CA GLN A 396 -47.82 22.77 23.60
C GLN A 396 -47.34 21.40 23.16
N ASN A 397 -46.46 20.80 23.93
CA ASN A 397 -45.96 19.46 23.66
C ASN A 397 -46.73 18.44 24.50
N ASN A 398 -47.69 17.75 23.90
CA ASN A 398 -48.44 16.66 24.54
C ASN A 398 -47.82 15.28 24.29
N THR A 399 -46.61 15.22 23.72
CA THR A 399 -45.90 13.98 23.43
C THR A 399 -44.94 13.61 24.56
N GLU A 400 -44.42 12.39 24.53
CA GLU A 400 -43.34 11.95 25.42
C GLU A 400 -41.94 12.36 24.91
N GLU A 401 -41.88 12.96 23.74
CA GLU A 401 -40.65 13.35 23.04
C GLU A 401 -40.31 14.82 23.30
N SER A 402 -39.01 15.16 23.30
CA SER A 402 -38.55 16.55 23.36
C SER A 402 -38.36 17.11 21.95
N PHE A 403 -38.65 18.40 21.77
CA PHE A 403 -38.44 19.07 20.48
C PHE A 403 -37.50 20.27 20.62
N THR A 404 -36.84 20.63 19.53
CA THR A 404 -36.12 21.90 19.39
C THR A 404 -36.70 22.70 18.22
N ALA A 405 -37.20 23.90 18.49
CA ALA A 405 -37.69 24.81 17.48
C ALA A 405 -36.59 25.81 17.05
N TYR A 406 -36.30 25.82 15.76
CA TYR A 406 -35.45 26.78 15.06
C TYR A 406 -36.35 27.74 14.27
N MET A 407 -36.27 29.03 14.58
CA MET A 407 -37.12 30.04 13.96
C MET A 407 -36.25 31.09 13.28
N GLN A 408 -36.43 31.26 11.98
CA GLN A 408 -35.73 32.25 11.15
C GLN A 408 -36.66 33.41 10.80
N GLY A 409 -36.31 34.64 11.20
CA GLY A 409 -37.17 35.81 10.96
C GLY A 409 -36.48 37.14 11.27
N PRO A 410 -37.23 38.18 11.67
CA PRO A 410 -36.68 39.45 12.18
C PRO A 410 -35.62 39.27 13.27
N GLU A 411 -35.81 38.25 14.11
CA GLU A 411 -34.84 37.74 15.07
C GLU A 411 -34.83 36.20 14.97
N ASN A 412 -33.70 35.57 15.27
CA ASN A 412 -33.59 34.12 15.19
C ASN A 412 -33.72 33.51 16.60
N TYR A 413 -34.51 32.45 16.72
CA TYR A 413 -34.73 31.76 17.99
C TYR A 413 -34.38 30.28 17.87
N ILE A 414 -33.73 29.75 18.91
CA ILE A 414 -33.54 28.32 19.14
C ILE A 414 -34.16 28.01 20.50
N ILE A 415 -35.18 27.16 20.53
CA ILE A 415 -36.04 26.96 21.70
C ILE A 415 -36.20 25.46 21.96
N GLU A 416 -35.76 25.00 23.12
CA GLU A 416 -36.04 23.65 23.60
C GLU A 416 -37.49 23.58 24.14
N ILE A 417 -38.21 22.53 23.74
CA ILE A 417 -39.61 22.28 24.08
C ILE A 417 -39.69 20.91 24.76
N PRO A 418 -39.62 20.87 26.10
CA PRO A 418 -39.62 19.61 26.84
C PRO A 418 -40.93 18.82 26.69
N PRO A 419 -40.92 17.49 26.91
CA PRO A 419 -42.11 16.65 26.84
C PRO A 419 -43.14 17.04 27.91
N GLY A 420 -44.42 17.07 27.53
CA GLY A 420 -45.53 17.43 28.43
C GLY A 420 -45.59 18.91 28.83
N GLU A 421 -44.72 19.77 28.27
CA GLU A 421 -44.64 21.18 28.66
C GLU A 421 -45.41 22.13 27.73
N TYR A 422 -45.76 23.27 28.31
CA TYR A 422 -46.39 24.39 27.63
C TYR A 422 -45.49 25.63 27.74
N LEU A 423 -44.82 25.97 26.65
CA LEU A 423 -43.86 27.06 26.59
C LEU A 423 -44.44 28.26 25.85
N LYS A 424 -44.14 29.47 26.30
CA LYS A 424 -44.45 30.71 25.59
C LYS A 424 -43.18 31.47 25.30
N VAL A 425 -43.05 31.93 24.06
CA VAL A 425 -41.94 32.76 23.61
C VAL A 425 -42.49 34.07 23.11
N GLU A 426 -41.95 35.17 23.63
CA GLU A 426 -42.20 36.52 23.17
C GLU A 426 -41.29 36.82 21.98
N MET A 427 -41.87 37.39 20.92
CA MET A 427 -41.24 37.50 19.62
C MET A 427 -41.47 38.87 19.00
N ILE A 428 -40.54 39.29 18.15
CA ILE A 428 -40.76 40.45 17.28
C ILE A 428 -41.76 40.06 16.17
N PRO A 429 -42.85 40.82 15.96
CA PRO A 429 -43.79 40.57 14.85
C PRO A 429 -43.10 40.56 13.48
N GLY A 430 -43.51 39.63 12.62
CA GLY A 430 -42.93 39.47 11.28
C GLY A 430 -43.17 38.09 10.68
N GLU A 431 -42.58 37.86 9.50
CA GLU A 431 -42.58 36.56 8.85
C GLU A 431 -41.45 35.69 9.40
N TYR A 432 -41.78 34.46 9.76
CA TYR A 432 -40.83 33.47 10.26
C TYR A 432 -40.94 32.16 9.47
N THR A 433 -39.80 31.58 9.15
CA THR A 433 -39.68 30.16 8.81
C THR A 433 -39.42 29.40 10.09
N ILE A 434 -40.26 28.42 10.42
CA ILE A 434 -40.15 27.63 11.65
C ILE A 434 -39.83 26.20 11.24
N LEU A 435 -38.82 25.63 11.89
CA LEU A 435 -38.49 24.22 11.88
C LEU A 435 -38.56 23.71 13.32
N VAL A 436 -39.25 22.60 13.56
CA VAL A 436 -39.31 21.93 14.86
C VAL A 436 -38.77 20.52 14.68
N GLU A 437 -37.59 20.26 15.22
CA GLU A 437 -36.93 18.96 15.14
C GLU A 437 -37.20 18.15 16.42
N PRO A 438 -37.65 16.89 16.29
CA PRO A 438 -37.67 15.95 17.41
C PRO A 438 -36.25 15.57 17.85
N GLU A 439 -36.09 15.22 19.13
CA GLU A 439 -34.83 14.66 19.64
C GLU A 439 -34.62 13.21 19.16
N GLU A 440 -35.68 12.40 19.03
CA GLU A 440 -35.62 11.07 18.43
C GLU A 440 -35.85 11.14 16.91
N LYS A 441 -34.99 10.47 16.14
CA LYS A 441 -34.99 10.57 14.67
C LYS A 441 -36.10 9.81 13.96
N ASP A 442 -36.90 9.04 14.69
CA ASP A 442 -37.99 8.23 14.11
C ASP A 442 -39.26 9.06 13.84
N THR A 443 -39.31 10.29 14.37
CA THR A 443 -40.40 11.24 14.16
C THR A 443 -40.03 12.25 13.06
N LEU A 444 -40.97 12.56 12.15
CA LEU A 444 -40.76 13.60 11.14
C LEU A 444 -40.68 14.99 11.80
N SER A 445 -39.75 15.82 11.34
CA SER A 445 -39.71 17.24 11.72
C SER A 445 -40.95 17.99 11.25
N TYR A 446 -41.27 19.11 11.91
CA TYR A 446 -42.35 20.01 11.49
C TYR A 446 -41.75 21.26 10.88
N MET A 447 -42.27 21.72 9.74
CA MET A 447 -41.78 22.93 9.09
C MET A 447 -42.91 23.77 8.49
N GLY A 448 -42.77 25.09 8.52
CA GLY A 448 -43.74 26.00 7.91
C GLY A 448 -43.36 27.47 7.99
N ASN A 449 -44.00 28.28 7.15
CA ASN A 449 -43.86 29.73 7.16
C ASN A 449 -45.05 30.37 7.89
N MET A 450 -44.78 31.36 8.71
CA MET A 450 -45.78 31.95 9.60
C MET A 450 -45.62 33.46 9.73
N LEU A 451 -46.74 34.18 9.62
CA LEU A 451 -46.79 35.61 9.88
C LEU A 451 -47.30 35.87 11.31
N PHE A 452 -46.42 36.39 12.15
CA PHE A 452 -46.73 36.80 13.51
C PHE A 452 -47.13 38.27 13.55
N GLU A 453 -48.39 38.53 13.89
CA GLU A 453 -48.93 39.88 14.05
C GLU A 453 -48.80 40.38 15.49
N GLU A 454 -48.64 41.70 15.64
CA GLU A 454 -48.61 42.38 16.93
C GLU A 454 -49.90 42.09 17.73
N TYR A 455 -49.78 41.98 19.05
CA TYR A 455 -50.88 41.67 19.97
C TYR A 455 -51.54 40.30 19.76
N ARG A 456 -51.00 39.43 18.89
CA ARG A 456 -51.57 38.09 18.68
C ARG A 456 -50.76 37.00 19.36
N LYS A 457 -51.51 36.00 19.82
CA LYS A 457 -50.98 34.75 20.34
C LYS A 457 -51.29 33.63 19.37
N TYR A 458 -50.28 32.84 19.06
CA TYR A 458 -50.37 31.65 18.24
C TYR A 458 -50.07 30.43 19.09
N THR A 459 -50.69 29.30 18.76
CA THR A 459 -50.43 28.04 19.49
C THR A 459 -50.23 26.92 18.48
N GLU A 460 -49.08 26.26 18.61
CA GLU A 460 -48.80 24.98 17.97
C GLU A 460 -48.92 23.88 19.02
N VAL A 461 -49.61 22.80 18.65
CA VAL A 461 -49.85 21.65 19.53
C VAL A 461 -49.25 20.42 18.87
N PHE A 462 -48.33 19.76 19.56
CA PHE A 462 -47.78 18.47 19.16
C PHE A 462 -48.54 17.39 19.91
N GLU A 463 -49.23 16.51 19.19
CA GLU A 463 -50.02 15.41 19.75
C GLU A 463 -49.39 14.07 19.37
N THR A 464 -49.49 13.08 20.27
CA THR A 464 -49.15 11.69 19.95
C THR A 464 -50.12 11.19 18.88
N ALA A 465 -49.59 10.58 17.82
CA ALA A 465 -50.44 9.94 16.81
C ALA A 465 -51.37 8.94 17.52
N GLU A 466 -52.69 9.15 17.43
CA GLU A 466 -53.65 8.15 17.91
C GLU A 466 -53.38 6.84 17.17
N GLU A 467 -53.19 5.74 17.90
CA GLU A 467 -53.16 4.39 17.33
C GLU A 467 -54.49 4.15 16.62
N GLU A 468 -54.52 4.28 15.28
CA GLU A 468 -55.64 3.85 14.43
C GLU A 468 -55.75 2.32 14.34
#